data_AF-A0A8S9I5P1-F1
#
_entry.id   AF-A0A8S9I5P1-F1
#
_cell.length_a   1.000
_cell.length_b   1.000
_cell.length_c   1.000
_cell.angle_alpha   90.00
_cell.angle_beta   90.00
_cell.angle_gamma   90.00
#
_symmetry.space_group_name_H-M   'P 1'
#
loop_
_entity.id
_entity.type
_entity.pdbx_description
1 polymer ?
#
loop_
_entity_poly.entity_id
_entity_poly.type
_entity_poly.pdbx_seq_one_letter_code
_entity_poly.pdbx_strand_id
1 'polypeptide(L)'
;MRGHVLLTVFTLCMLCSGAKAQLNPNIYAKSCPYLVPIVRRQVMNALKADTRMAASLIRLHFHDCFVNGCDASVLLDGTIARN
;
A
#
# COMPACT_ATOMS: atom_id res chain seq x y z
N MET A 1 16.52 -10.22 39.43
CA MET A 1 15.78 -11.01 38.42
C MET A 1 14.38 -10.45 38.12
N ARG A 2 13.50 -10.23 39.12
CA ARG A 2 12.15 -9.63 38.90
C ARG A 2 12.16 -8.21 38.29
N GLY A 3 13.08 -7.33 38.69
CA GLY A 3 13.18 -5.97 38.15
C GLY A 3 13.69 -5.87 36.71
N HIS A 4 14.57 -6.78 36.29
CA HIS A 4 15.07 -6.83 34.90
C HIS A 4 13.98 -7.31 33.93
N VAL A 5 13.13 -8.26 34.36
CA VAL A 5 11.98 -8.69 33.56
C VAL A 5 10.99 -7.53 33.37
N LEU A 6 10.74 -6.74 34.43
CA LEU A 6 9.87 -5.58 34.34
C LEU A 6 10.45 -4.49 33.40
N LEU A 7 11.76 -4.24 33.49
CA LEU A 7 12.46 -3.26 32.66
C LEU A 7 12.46 -3.65 31.18
N THR A 8 12.71 -4.93 30.88
CA THR A 8 12.71 -5.47 29.50
C THR A 8 11.32 -5.44 28.86
N VAL A 9 10.27 -5.77 29.63
CA VAL A 9 8.88 -5.66 29.17
C VAL A 9 8.49 -4.20 28.90
N PHE A 10 8.89 -3.26 29.76
CA PHE A 10 8.63 -1.85 29.57
C PHE A 10 9.31 -1.29 28.31
N THR A 11 10.58 -1.63 28.07
CA THR A 11 11.28 -1.26 26.83
C THR A 11 10.63 -1.86 25.59
N LEU A 12 10.22 -3.14 25.63
CA LEU A 12 9.56 -3.80 24.50
C LEU A 12 8.19 -3.18 24.20
N CYS A 13 7.44 -2.77 25.22
CA CYS A 13 6.14 -2.11 25.06
C CYS A 13 6.27 -0.75 24.36
N MET A 14 7.29 0.04 24.70
CA MET A 14 7.56 1.34 24.07
C MET A 14 7.96 1.21 22.59
N LEU A 15 8.58 0.09 22.17
CA LEU A 15 8.85 -0.18 20.75
C LEU A 15 7.58 -0.46 19.94
N CYS A 16 6.49 -0.92 20.56
CA CYS A 16 5.25 -1.30 19.88
C CYS A 16 4.28 -0.14 19.63
N SER A 17 4.48 1.03 20.26
CA SER A 17 3.52 2.15 20.22
C SER A 17 3.50 2.94 18.89
N GLY A 18 4.34 2.59 17.91
CA GLY A 18 4.46 3.31 16.64
C GLY A 18 3.64 2.77 15.46
N ALA A 19 3.04 1.57 15.58
CA ALA A 19 2.36 0.94 14.45
C ALA A 19 0.97 1.56 14.19
N LYS A 20 0.81 2.29 13.08
CA LYS A 20 -0.49 2.81 12.63
C LYS A 20 -1.19 1.80 11.71
N ALA A 21 -2.05 0.96 12.27
CA ALA A 21 -2.86 0.00 11.51
C ALA A 21 -4.24 0.58 11.14
N GLN A 22 -4.28 1.53 10.20
CA GLN A 22 -5.52 2.22 9.81
C GLN A 22 -6.26 1.57 8.63
N LEU A 23 -5.64 0.60 7.95
CA LEU A 23 -6.22 -0.03 6.75
C LEU A 23 -7.30 -1.05 7.12
N ASN A 24 -8.39 -1.05 6.36
CA ASN A 24 -9.46 -2.03 6.46
C ASN A 24 -9.89 -2.45 5.03
N PRO A 25 -10.00 -3.77 4.73
CA PRO A 25 -10.42 -4.26 3.42
C PRO A 25 -11.78 -3.72 2.94
N ASN A 26 -12.64 -3.29 3.88
CA ASN A 26 -13.99 -2.82 3.62
C ASN A 26 -14.12 -1.28 3.68
N ILE A 27 -13.02 -0.52 3.60
CA ILE A 27 -13.05 0.97 3.63
C ILE A 27 -14.07 1.56 2.65
N TYR A 28 -14.25 0.94 1.48
CA TYR A 28 -15.16 1.42 0.44
C TYR A 28 -16.54 0.77 0.44
N ALA A 29 -16.85 -0.13 1.38
CA ALA A 29 -18.11 -0.88 1.36
C ALA A 29 -19.36 0.02 1.36
N LYS A 30 -19.30 1.20 1.97
CA LYS A 30 -20.41 2.17 2.02
C LYS A 30 -20.32 3.26 0.94
N SER A 31 -19.13 3.78 0.67
CA SER A 31 -18.93 4.91 -0.24
C SER A 31 -18.86 4.49 -1.71
N CYS A 32 -18.29 3.32 -2.00
CA CYS A 32 -18.16 2.78 -3.35
C CYS A 32 -18.21 1.24 -3.33
N PRO A 33 -19.40 0.62 -3.17
CA PRO A 33 -19.55 -0.82 -3.01
C PRO A 33 -19.07 -1.63 -4.23
N TYR A 34 -19.05 -1.02 -5.42
CA TYR A 34 -18.62 -1.65 -6.66
C TYR A 34 -17.14 -1.40 -7.01
N LEU A 35 -16.35 -0.78 -6.13
CA LEU A 35 -14.95 -0.45 -6.41
C LEU A 35 -14.14 -1.68 -6.85
N VAL A 36 -14.14 -2.74 -6.04
CA VAL A 36 -13.36 -3.97 -6.32
C VAL A 36 -13.80 -4.64 -7.62
N PRO A 37 -15.10 -4.87 -7.90
CA PRO A 37 -15.56 -5.35 -9.20
C PRO A 37 -15.12 -4.49 -10.40
N ILE A 38 -15.21 -3.16 -10.28
CA ILE A 38 -14.85 -2.24 -11.36
C ILE A 38 -13.35 -2.32 -11.66
N VAL A 39 -12.50 -2.24 -10.62
CA VAL A 39 -11.04 -2.32 -10.76
C VAL A 39 -10.65 -3.68 -11.34
N ARG A 40 -11.20 -4.78 -10.82
CA ARG A 40 -10.92 -6.13 -11.32
C ARG A 40 -11.25 -6.26 -12.80
N ARG A 41 -12.40 -5.74 -13.25
CA ARG A 41 -12.78 -5.77 -14.66
C ARG A 41 -11.79 -5.01 -15.53
N GLN A 42 -11.34 -3.83 -15.12
CA GLN A 42 -10.38 -3.04 -15.90
C GLN A 42 -9.01 -3.69 -15.95
N VAL A 43 -8.52 -4.24 -14.83
CA VAL A 43 -7.27 -5.01 -14.82
C VAL A 43 -7.37 -6.20 -15.77
N MET A 44 -8.47 -6.96 -15.73
CA MET A 44 -8.66 -8.09 -16.65
C MET A 44 -8.72 -7.66 -18.12
N ASN A 45 -9.33 -6.52 -18.44
CA ASN A 45 -9.34 -5.98 -19.80
C ASN A 45 -7.92 -5.61 -20.26
N ALA A 46 -7.14 -4.96 -19.39
CA ALA A 46 -5.75 -4.59 -19.70
C ALA A 46 -4.86 -5.82 -19.89
N LEU A 47 -5.03 -6.86 -19.07
CA LEU A 47 -4.35 -8.15 -19.20
C LEU A 47 -4.71 -8.89 -20.49
N LYS A 48 -5.97 -8.79 -20.94
CA LYS A 48 -6.40 -9.36 -22.22
C LYS A 48 -5.78 -8.64 -23.42
N ALA A 49 -5.58 -7.34 -23.30
CA ALA A 49 -4.94 -6.53 -24.34
C ALA A 49 -3.42 -6.75 -24.38
N ASP A 50 -2.77 -6.82 -23.23
CA ASP A 50 -1.35 -7.13 -23.08
C ASP A 50 -1.11 -7.90 -21.76
N THR A 51 -0.70 -9.16 -21.87
CA THR A 51 -0.45 -10.01 -20.70
C THR A 51 0.70 -9.48 -19.83
N ARG A 52 1.64 -8.71 -20.40
CA ARG A 52 2.73 -8.07 -19.67
C ARG A 52 2.21 -7.03 -18.69
N MET A 53 1.00 -6.52 -18.86
CA MET A 53 0.37 -5.58 -17.94
C MET A 53 0.24 -6.13 -16.51
N ALA A 54 0.07 -7.45 -16.33
CA ALA A 54 0.07 -8.05 -15.01
C ALA A 54 1.37 -7.77 -14.24
N ALA A 55 2.51 -7.99 -14.89
CA ALA A 55 3.82 -7.71 -14.31
C ALA A 55 4.04 -6.21 -14.11
N SER A 56 3.65 -5.38 -15.08
CA SER A 56 3.79 -3.92 -15.00
C SER A 56 3.03 -3.31 -13.83
N LEU A 57 1.77 -3.70 -13.59
CA LEU A 57 0.96 -3.17 -12.47
C LEU A 57 1.53 -3.55 -11.11
N ILE A 58 1.95 -4.80 -10.94
CA ILE A 58 2.57 -5.27 -9.69
C ILE A 58 3.89 -4.55 -9.44
N ARG A 59 4.71 -4.42 -10.48
CA ARG A 59 5.98 -3.70 -10.40
C ARG A 59 5.77 -2.23 -10.05
N LEU A 60 4.76 -1.57 -10.63
CA LEU A 60 4.42 -0.19 -10.34
C LEU A 60 4.01 -0.01 -8.87
N HIS A 61 3.13 -0.88 -8.35
CA HIS A 61 2.74 -0.84 -6.93
C HIS A 61 3.93 -1.05 -5.99
N PHE A 62 4.82 -1.99 -6.33
CA PHE A 62 6.06 -2.20 -5.58
C PHE A 62 6.96 -0.95 -5.59
N HIS A 63 7.16 -0.33 -6.77
CA HIS A 63 8.00 0.87 -6.89
C HIS A 63 7.43 2.06 -6.12
N ASP A 64 6.10 2.23 -6.11
CA ASP A 64 5.42 3.25 -5.32
C ASP A 64 5.68 3.03 -3.83
N CYS A 65 5.31 1.87 -3.31
CA CYS A 65 5.46 1.56 -1.88
C CYS A 65 6.91 1.58 -1.38
N PHE A 66 7.88 1.28 -2.24
CA PHE A 66 9.29 1.25 -1.85
C PHE A 66 9.89 2.65 -1.70
N VAL A 67 9.35 3.66 -2.41
CA VAL A 67 9.83 5.04 -2.37
C VAL A 67 8.84 5.88 -1.59
N ASN A 68 9.20 6.31 -0.38
CA ASN A 68 8.40 7.20 0.47
C ASN A 68 6.98 6.69 0.87
N GLY A 69 6.57 5.50 0.43
CA GLY A 69 5.36 4.81 0.88
C GLY A 69 4.31 4.63 -0.22
N CYS A 70 3.23 3.91 0.08
CA CYS A 70 2.17 3.64 -0.89
C CYS A 70 1.20 4.83 -1.02
N ASP A 71 1.69 5.93 -1.60
CA ASP A 71 0.96 7.21 -1.70
C ASP A 71 0.63 7.63 -3.13
N ALA A 72 0.94 6.79 -4.12
CA ALA A 72 0.77 7.03 -5.56
C ALA A 72 1.62 8.18 -6.13
N SER A 73 2.65 8.63 -5.40
CA SER A 73 3.53 9.73 -5.82
C SER A 73 4.27 9.43 -7.13
N VAL A 74 4.54 8.16 -7.43
CA VAL A 74 5.21 7.75 -8.69
C VAL A 74 4.36 8.05 -9.94
N LEU A 75 3.06 8.26 -9.79
CA LEU A 75 2.15 8.56 -10.91
C LEU A 75 2.17 10.04 -11.32
N LEU A 76 2.82 10.92 -10.56
CA LEU A 76 2.92 12.33 -10.88
C LEU A 76 4.01 12.58 -11.92
N ASP A 77 3.67 13.28 -13.01
CA ASP A 77 4.66 13.74 -13.97
C ASP A 77 5.59 14.77 -13.30
N GLY A 78 6.89 14.53 -13.39
CA GLY A 78 7.90 15.47 -12.87
C GLY A 78 7.90 16.78 -13.65
N THR A 79 8.32 17.86 -13.01
CA THR A 79 8.51 19.17 -13.66
C THR A 79 9.59 19.14 -14.75
N ILE A 80 10.42 18.11 -14.79
CA ILE A 80 11.50 17.89 -15.77
C ILE A 80 10.96 17.29 -17.09
N ALA A 81 9.83 16.56 -17.06
CA ALA A 81 9.17 16.06 -18.28
C ALA A 81 8.45 17.18 -19.06
N ARG A 82 8.45 18.41 -18.52
CA ARG A 82 7.91 19.64 -19.10
C ARG A 82 9.03 20.55 -19.65
N ASN A 83 10.00 19.99 -20.37
CA ASN A 83 10.99 20.74 -21.15
C ASN A 83 11.28 20.03 -22.47
#